data_AF-A0A946MB47-F1
#
_entry.id   AF-A0A946MB47-F1
#
_cell.length_a   1.000
_cell.length_b   1.000
_cell.length_c   1.000
_cell.angle_alpha   90.00
_cell.angle_beta   90.00
_cell.angle_gamma   90.00
#
_symmetry.space_group_name_H-M   'P 1'
#
loop_
_entity.id
_entity.type
_entity.pdbx_description
1 polymer ?
#
loop_
_entity_poly.entity_id
_entity_poly.type
_entity_poly.pdbx_seq_one_letter_code
_entity_poly.pdbx_strand_id
1 'polypeptide(L)'
;NDYWSVTLPNDLATSSSRSPSLFAYMASLVLLDANALFSKLKIADLLDPATQANRSAVERHHLFPKSYLAKHGVLAPRDTNQIANYAYLEWGDNSEISDSAPSDYFPAMKARMNGQQEVEQMMRYHALPANWEHMEYEDFLVQRRELIARVIADGYAVLCSDASVNGEDQKELNLSDLIAIGESDGIEFKSTLRTNMHTGKQDSRMEHAVLKTLAGFLNAKGGTLVVGVADDGKAVGLKPDNFASEDKLTLHLVNIIKSRLGIHAMTRLTIRFDDKDDARVLVVKCDMATTPVFLKDENLEKFYIRTGPSSTELSASQVQEYIQQRF
;
A
#
# COMPACT_ATOMS: atom_id res chain seq x y z
N ASN A 1 9.06 -2.07 27.02
CA ASN A 1 8.02 -2.74 26.21
C ASN A 1 8.68 -4.03 25.73
N ASP A 2 8.50 -5.08 26.51
CA ASP A 2 9.46 -6.21 26.58
C ASP A 2 9.25 -7.23 25.46
N TYR A 3 8.19 -7.03 24.66
CA TYR A 3 7.87 -7.86 23.51
C TYR A 3 9.00 -7.88 22.46
N TRP A 4 9.52 -6.71 22.07
CA TRP A 4 10.51 -6.59 20.99
C TRP A 4 11.89 -7.10 21.38
N SER A 5 12.27 -6.95 22.66
CA SER A 5 13.60 -7.32 23.14
C SER A 5 13.68 -8.69 23.79
N VAL A 6 12.54 -9.31 24.13
CA VAL A 6 12.51 -10.61 24.83
C VAL A 6 11.58 -11.61 24.15
N THR A 7 10.28 -11.31 24.02
CA THR A 7 9.29 -12.28 23.52
C THR A 7 9.55 -12.67 22.07
N LEU A 8 9.65 -11.70 21.16
CA LEU A 8 9.79 -11.95 19.74
C LEU A 8 11.13 -12.62 19.36
N PRO A 9 12.30 -12.22 19.93
CA PRO A 9 13.54 -12.97 19.75
C PRO A 9 13.43 -14.44 20.17
N ASN A 10 12.70 -14.74 21.25
CA ASN A 10 12.46 -16.13 21.68
C ASN A 10 11.54 -16.87 20.71
N ASP A 11 10.48 -16.24 20.19
CA ASP A 11 9.59 -16.85 19.20
C ASP A 11 10.29 -17.11 17.84
N LEU A 12 11.34 -16.34 17.53
CA LEU A 12 12.20 -16.54 16.37
C LEU A 12 13.19 -17.70 16.53
N ALA A 13 13.36 -18.26 17.74
CA ALA A 13 14.20 -19.43 18.01
C ALA A 13 13.50 -20.74 17.62
N THR A 14 13.14 -20.87 16.35
CA THR A 14 12.46 -22.05 15.80
C THR A 14 12.98 -22.42 14.42
N SER A 15 12.81 -23.69 14.07
CA SER A 15 13.08 -24.23 12.74
C SER A 15 11.81 -24.47 11.92
N SER A 16 10.66 -23.98 12.38
CA SER A 16 9.40 -24.15 11.66
C SER A 16 9.43 -23.41 10.32
N SER A 17 9.06 -24.11 9.25
CA SER A 17 8.93 -23.52 7.92
C SER A 17 7.73 -22.57 7.79
N ARG A 18 6.80 -22.61 8.75
CA ARG A 18 5.62 -21.74 8.89
C ARG A 18 5.55 -21.25 10.34
N SER A 19 5.90 -19.99 10.55
CA SER A 19 5.87 -19.34 11.86
C SER A 19 5.28 -17.94 11.71
N PRO A 20 4.39 -17.48 12.60
CA PRO A 20 3.93 -16.09 12.60
C PRO A 20 5.08 -15.08 12.60
N SER A 21 6.14 -15.33 13.37
CA SER A 21 7.31 -14.45 13.45
C SER A 21 8.12 -14.43 12.15
N LEU A 22 8.19 -15.57 11.43
CA LEU A 22 8.79 -15.63 10.09
C LEU A 22 7.97 -14.79 9.09
N PHE A 23 6.64 -14.93 9.11
CA PHE A 23 5.77 -14.15 8.22
C PHE A 23 5.80 -12.67 8.55
N ALA A 24 5.86 -12.30 9.83
CA ALA A 24 6.03 -10.91 10.25
C ALA A 24 7.36 -10.33 9.76
N TYR A 25 8.46 -11.08 9.82
CA TYR A 25 9.74 -10.65 9.26
C TYR A 25 9.66 -10.43 7.76
N MET A 26 9.11 -11.39 7.01
CA MET A 26 8.95 -11.28 5.56
C MET A 26 8.05 -10.09 5.17
N ALA A 27 6.92 -9.90 5.86
CA ALA A 27 6.04 -8.75 5.64
C ALA A 27 6.74 -7.42 5.93
N SER A 28 7.59 -7.38 6.96
CA SER A 28 8.35 -6.17 7.31
C SER A 28 9.37 -5.82 6.24
N LEU A 29 10.04 -6.81 5.64
CA LEU A 29 10.94 -6.58 4.49
C LEU A 29 10.18 -6.01 3.27
N VAL A 30 8.95 -6.48 3.03
CA VAL A 30 8.08 -5.92 1.97
C VAL A 30 7.69 -4.47 2.28
N LEU A 31 7.23 -4.20 3.50
CA LEU A 31 6.82 -2.86 3.93
C LEU A 31 7.97 -1.84 3.91
N LEU A 32 9.18 -2.28 4.23
CA LEU A 32 10.38 -1.45 4.20
C LEU A 32 10.98 -1.33 2.79
N ASP A 33 10.29 -1.84 1.76
CA ASP A 33 10.71 -1.80 0.36
C ASP A 33 12.12 -2.39 0.16
N ALA A 34 12.44 -3.46 0.91
CA ALA A 34 13.77 -4.06 0.91
C ALA A 34 14.02 -4.90 -0.35
N ASN A 35 15.27 -4.91 -0.80
CA ASN A 35 15.73 -5.82 -1.85
C ASN A 35 16.12 -7.19 -1.26
N ALA A 36 16.12 -8.23 -2.11
CA ALA A 36 16.77 -9.49 -1.78
C ALA A 36 18.27 -9.29 -1.49
N LEU A 37 18.85 -10.20 -0.70
CA LEU A 37 20.23 -10.11 -0.25
C LEU A 37 21.17 -10.13 -1.47
N PHE A 38 22.10 -9.17 -1.54
CA PHE A 38 23.00 -8.91 -2.68
C PHE A 38 22.35 -8.55 -4.02
N SER A 39 21.02 -8.38 -4.05
CA SER A 39 20.24 -8.18 -5.27
C SER A 39 19.70 -6.75 -5.39
N LYS A 40 19.33 -6.39 -6.62
CA LYS A 40 18.52 -5.20 -6.92
C LYS A 40 17.01 -5.49 -6.98
N LEU A 41 16.61 -6.76 -6.94
CA LEU A 41 15.21 -7.18 -6.98
C LEU A 41 14.56 -6.96 -5.61
N LYS A 42 13.32 -6.47 -5.60
CA LYS A 42 12.55 -6.23 -4.38
C LYS A 42 12.02 -7.53 -3.81
N ILE A 43 11.95 -7.63 -2.48
CA ILE A 43 11.29 -8.77 -1.81
C ILE A 43 9.82 -8.89 -2.25
N ALA A 44 9.14 -7.75 -2.49
CA ALA A 44 7.75 -7.71 -2.94
C ALA A 44 7.53 -8.43 -4.29
N ASP A 45 8.37 -8.13 -5.29
CA ASP A 45 8.28 -8.70 -6.64
C ASP A 45 8.43 -10.24 -6.66
N LEU A 46 9.11 -10.77 -5.65
CA LEU A 46 9.40 -12.20 -5.49
C LEU A 46 8.25 -12.97 -4.85
N LEU A 47 7.31 -12.26 -4.22
CA LEU A 47 6.12 -12.82 -3.59
C LEU A 47 4.86 -12.66 -4.45
N ASP A 48 4.97 -11.99 -5.61
CA ASP A 48 3.85 -11.80 -6.53
C ASP A 48 3.42 -13.16 -7.14
N PRO A 49 2.19 -13.63 -6.88
CA PRO A 49 1.70 -14.88 -7.46
C PRO A 49 1.50 -14.83 -9.00
N ALA A 50 1.54 -13.65 -9.62
CA ALA A 50 1.44 -13.47 -11.07
C ALA A 50 2.78 -13.67 -11.81
N THR A 51 3.93 -13.63 -11.13
CA THR A 51 5.25 -13.93 -11.73
C THR A 51 5.44 -15.45 -11.86
N GLN A 52 4.83 -16.05 -12.89
CA GLN A 52 5.05 -17.45 -13.26
C GLN A 52 6.38 -17.63 -14.01
N ALA A 53 7.50 -17.58 -13.29
CA ALA A 53 8.77 -18.10 -13.79
C ALA A 53 8.92 -19.60 -13.45
N ASN A 54 9.53 -20.38 -14.34
CA ASN A 54 9.71 -21.85 -14.19
C ASN A 54 10.58 -22.26 -12.97
N ARG A 55 11.18 -21.29 -12.26
CA ARG A 55 11.85 -21.39 -10.96
C ARG A 55 11.71 -20.04 -10.27
N SER A 56 11.51 -19.98 -8.95
CA SER A 56 11.50 -18.69 -8.25
C SER A 56 12.87 -18.02 -8.43
N ALA A 57 12.92 -16.80 -8.95
CA ALA A 57 14.18 -16.08 -9.19
C ALA A 57 15.03 -15.94 -7.91
N VAL A 58 14.39 -16.05 -6.74
CA VAL A 58 14.99 -15.97 -5.42
C VAL A 58 14.45 -17.09 -4.52
N GLU A 59 15.31 -17.65 -3.68
CA GLU A 59 14.98 -18.72 -2.73
C GLU A 59 15.45 -18.38 -1.31
N ARG A 60 14.84 -19.02 -0.29
CA ARG A 60 15.37 -18.98 1.07
C ARG A 60 16.63 -19.83 1.14
N HIS A 61 17.75 -19.21 1.48
CA HIS A 61 19.02 -19.89 1.63
C HIS A 61 19.67 -19.62 2.99
N HIS A 62 20.49 -20.57 3.43
CA HIS A 62 21.20 -20.49 4.70
C HIS A 62 22.39 -19.53 4.58
N LEU A 63 22.48 -18.56 5.49
CA LEU A 63 23.64 -17.67 5.60
C LEU A 63 24.87 -18.43 6.07
N PHE A 64 24.70 -19.40 6.97
CA PHE A 64 25.71 -20.41 7.26
C PHE A 64 25.28 -21.70 6.56
N PRO A 65 25.89 -22.07 5.42
CA PRO A 65 25.46 -23.22 4.63
C PRO A 65 25.46 -24.52 5.43
N LYS A 66 24.50 -25.41 5.14
CA LYS A 66 24.33 -26.66 5.91
C LYS A 66 25.58 -27.52 5.93
N SER A 67 26.26 -27.67 4.79
CA SER A 67 27.45 -28.51 4.70
C SER A 67 28.64 -27.88 5.44
N TYR A 68 28.73 -26.54 5.46
CA TYR A 68 29.67 -25.82 6.32
C TYR A 68 29.39 -26.11 7.79
N LEU A 69 28.14 -25.94 8.23
CA LEU A 69 27.72 -26.19 9.61
C LEU A 69 27.94 -27.65 10.05
N ALA A 70 27.69 -28.61 9.15
CA ALA A 70 27.91 -30.03 9.43
C ALA A 70 29.40 -30.34 9.71
N LYS A 71 30.33 -29.71 8.98
CA LYS A 71 31.78 -29.83 9.22
C LYS A 71 32.19 -29.23 10.57
N HIS A 72 31.41 -28.31 11.11
CA HIS A 72 31.64 -27.65 12.40
C HIS A 72 30.77 -28.22 13.52
N GLY A 73 30.21 -29.43 13.34
CA GLY A 73 29.53 -30.18 14.39
C GLY A 73 28.04 -29.87 14.56
N VAL A 74 27.46 -28.97 13.76
CA VAL A 74 26.02 -28.65 13.81
C VAL A 74 25.28 -29.50 12.77
N LEU A 75 24.82 -30.68 13.20
CA LEU A 75 24.25 -31.71 12.31
C LEU A 75 22.72 -31.71 12.29
N ALA A 76 22.08 -31.27 13.37
CA ALA A 76 20.64 -31.43 13.51
C ALA A 76 19.87 -30.43 12.61
N PRO A 77 18.85 -30.89 11.87
CA PRO A 77 18.01 -30.00 11.07
C PRO A 77 17.33 -28.90 11.88
N ARG A 78 17.01 -29.17 13.16
CA ARG A 78 16.42 -28.16 14.05
C ARG A 78 17.38 -26.99 14.31
N ASP A 79 18.68 -27.28 14.36
CA ASP A 79 19.72 -26.31 14.72
C ASP A 79 20.22 -25.59 13.46
N THR A 80 20.25 -26.27 12.30
CA THR A 80 20.66 -25.67 11.02
C THR A 80 19.56 -24.86 10.33
N ASN A 81 18.29 -25.30 10.38
CA ASN A 81 17.15 -24.64 9.72
C ASN A 81 16.48 -23.57 10.59
N GLN A 82 17.25 -22.87 11.43
CA GLN A 82 16.74 -21.77 12.24
C GLN A 82 16.26 -20.61 11.35
N ILE A 83 15.16 -19.94 11.71
CA ILE A 83 14.67 -18.74 10.99
C ILE A 83 15.81 -17.72 10.80
N ALA A 84 16.57 -17.48 11.87
CA ALA A 84 17.70 -16.54 11.86
C ALA A 84 18.92 -17.03 11.06
N ASN A 85 18.90 -18.22 10.46
CA ASN A 85 19.91 -18.64 9.50
C ASN A 85 19.46 -18.41 8.05
N TYR A 86 18.24 -17.97 7.78
CA TYR A 86 17.76 -17.78 6.40
C TYR A 86 17.84 -16.34 5.90
N ALA A 87 18.07 -16.18 4.61
CA ALA A 87 17.86 -14.95 3.86
C ALA A 87 17.31 -15.27 2.45
N TYR A 88 16.72 -14.29 1.80
CA TYR A 88 16.25 -14.39 0.42
C TYR A 88 17.36 -13.96 -0.53
N LEU A 89 17.80 -14.86 -1.41
CA LEU A 89 18.92 -14.69 -2.33
C LEU A 89 18.51 -15.10 -3.75
N GLU A 90 19.06 -14.44 -4.77
CA GLU A 90 18.89 -14.88 -6.15
C GLU A 90 19.43 -16.30 -6.33
N TRP A 91 18.79 -17.08 -7.20
CA TRP A 91 19.19 -18.47 -7.45
C TRP A 91 20.64 -18.57 -7.96
N GLY A 92 21.10 -17.57 -8.73
CA GLY A 92 22.48 -17.48 -9.19
C GLY A 92 23.47 -17.32 -8.04
N ASP A 93 23.22 -16.37 -7.13
CA ASP A 93 24.07 -16.15 -5.96
C ASP A 93 24.04 -17.34 -4.99
N ASN A 94 22.86 -17.95 -4.82
CA ASN A 94 22.71 -19.18 -4.05
C ASN A 94 23.64 -20.29 -4.58
N SER A 95 23.63 -20.50 -5.90
CA SER A 95 24.48 -21.50 -6.56
C SER A 95 25.98 -21.20 -6.40
N GLU A 96 26.35 -19.92 -6.37
CA GLU A 96 27.73 -19.48 -6.16
C GLU A 96 28.21 -19.63 -4.71
N ILE A 97 27.36 -19.31 -3.73
CA ILE A 97 27.67 -19.46 -2.30
C ILE A 97 27.93 -20.93 -1.98
N SER A 98 27.04 -21.82 -2.43
CA SER A 98 27.14 -23.27 -2.22
C SER A 98 27.42 -23.60 -0.74
N ASP A 99 28.53 -24.29 -0.45
CA ASP A 99 28.94 -24.73 0.88
C ASP A 99 30.04 -23.85 1.52
N SER A 100 30.29 -22.66 0.96
CA SER A 100 31.38 -21.78 1.37
C SER A 100 31.14 -21.16 2.75
N ALA A 101 32.22 -20.88 3.49
CA ALA A 101 32.08 -20.18 4.78
C ALA A 101 31.62 -18.73 4.55
N PRO A 102 30.84 -18.13 5.47
CA PRO A 102 30.49 -16.72 5.43
C PRO A 102 31.68 -15.79 5.20
N SER A 103 32.81 -16.07 5.87
CA SER A 103 34.07 -15.32 5.73
C SER A 103 34.64 -15.31 4.32
N ASP A 104 34.29 -16.32 3.51
CA ASP A 104 34.82 -16.49 2.16
C ASP A 104 33.92 -15.82 1.13
N TYR A 105 32.61 -16.07 1.21
CA TYR A 105 31.67 -15.59 0.19
C TYR A 105 31.21 -14.15 0.45
N PHE A 106 31.06 -13.73 1.71
CA PHE A 106 30.47 -12.43 2.03
C PHE A 106 31.31 -11.25 1.51
N PRO A 107 32.66 -11.24 1.64
CA PRO A 107 33.48 -10.17 1.06
C PRO A 107 33.35 -10.07 -0.45
N ALA A 108 33.31 -11.22 -1.15
CA ALA A 108 33.17 -11.27 -2.60
C ALA A 108 31.81 -10.75 -3.08
N MET A 109 30.73 -11.08 -2.35
CA MET A 109 29.38 -10.59 -2.63
C MET A 109 29.26 -9.09 -2.33
N LYS A 110 29.79 -8.65 -1.19
CA LYS A 110 29.83 -7.24 -0.78
C LYS A 110 30.57 -6.37 -1.80
N ALA A 111 31.64 -6.88 -2.42
CA ALA A 111 32.42 -6.15 -3.42
C ALA A 111 31.64 -5.84 -4.72
N ARG A 112 30.52 -6.51 -4.98
CA ARG A 112 29.65 -6.27 -6.15
C ARG A 112 28.72 -5.07 -5.96
N MET A 113 28.56 -4.61 -4.72
CA MET A 113 27.60 -3.56 -4.36
C MET A 113 28.20 -2.16 -4.58
N ASN A 114 27.33 -1.19 -4.88
CA ASN A 114 27.71 0.18 -5.21
C ASN A 114 27.95 1.00 -3.94
N GLY A 115 29.07 0.71 -3.28
CA GLY A 115 29.58 1.51 -2.17
C GLY A 115 28.99 1.20 -0.81
N GLN A 116 29.54 1.85 0.20
CA GLN A 116 29.33 1.52 1.61
C GLN A 116 27.88 1.73 2.08
N GLN A 117 27.17 2.73 1.57
CA GLN A 117 25.79 3.02 1.95
C GLN A 117 24.81 1.90 1.55
N GLU A 118 24.95 1.36 0.33
CA GLU A 118 24.10 0.26 -0.14
C GLU A 118 24.33 -1.01 0.72
N VAL A 119 25.59 -1.27 1.08
CA VAL A 119 25.95 -2.38 1.96
C VAL A 119 25.36 -2.20 3.36
N GLU A 120 25.48 -1.02 3.96
CA GLU A 120 24.94 -0.73 5.29
C GLU A 120 23.41 -0.87 5.32
N GLN A 121 22.74 -0.38 4.28
CA GLN A 121 21.30 -0.50 4.14
C GLN A 121 20.86 -1.96 3.98
N MET A 122 21.56 -2.73 3.15
CA MET A 122 21.34 -4.17 2.98
C MET A 122 21.54 -4.93 4.30
N MET A 123 22.65 -4.68 5.01
CA MET A 123 22.94 -5.33 6.28
C MET A 123 21.87 -5.02 7.33
N ARG A 124 21.37 -3.77 7.35
CA ARG A 124 20.25 -3.36 8.21
C ARG A 124 18.98 -4.16 7.90
N TYR A 125 18.53 -4.18 6.64
CA TYR A 125 17.29 -4.87 6.27
C TYR A 125 17.37 -6.38 6.51
N HIS A 126 18.51 -7.00 6.19
CA HIS A 126 18.71 -8.45 6.38
C HIS A 126 19.15 -8.83 7.80
N ALA A 127 19.09 -7.87 8.74
CA ALA A 127 19.38 -8.05 10.16
C ALA A 127 20.75 -8.71 10.41
N LEU A 128 21.76 -8.31 9.64
CA LEU A 128 23.11 -8.87 9.73
C LEU A 128 23.93 -8.09 10.77
N PRO A 129 24.42 -8.74 11.84
CA PRO A 129 25.35 -8.09 12.77
C PRO A 129 26.62 -7.61 12.07
N ALA A 130 27.29 -6.60 12.62
CA ALA A 130 28.60 -6.18 12.11
C ALA A 130 29.61 -7.32 12.29
N ASN A 131 30.41 -7.60 11.25
CA ASN A 131 31.38 -8.71 11.23
C ASN A 131 30.77 -10.11 11.45
N TRP A 132 29.50 -10.31 11.11
CA TRP A 132 28.79 -11.58 11.28
C TRP A 132 29.46 -12.76 10.55
N GLU A 133 30.19 -12.48 9.47
CA GLU A 133 30.91 -13.45 8.67
C GLU A 133 32.07 -14.14 9.42
N HIS A 134 32.46 -13.58 10.57
CA HIS A 134 33.49 -14.11 11.47
C HIS A 134 32.92 -14.53 12.83
N MET A 135 31.60 -14.50 13.01
CA MET A 135 30.96 -14.89 14.26
C MET A 135 30.82 -16.41 14.37
N GLU A 136 30.87 -16.90 15.60
CA GLU A 136 30.39 -18.24 15.92
C GLU A 136 28.90 -18.35 15.63
N TYR A 137 28.47 -19.52 15.15
CA TYR A 137 27.11 -19.71 14.66
C TYR A 137 26.03 -19.44 15.73
N GLU A 138 26.28 -19.87 16.97
CA GLU A 138 25.32 -19.67 18.08
C GLU A 138 25.16 -18.20 18.44
N ASP A 139 26.28 -17.46 18.55
CA ASP A 139 26.30 -16.03 18.84
C ASP A 139 25.63 -15.23 17.71
N PHE A 140 25.88 -15.63 16.46
CA PHE A 140 25.22 -15.06 15.29
C PHE A 140 23.70 -15.22 15.38
N LEU A 141 23.21 -16.42 15.70
CA LEU A 141 21.77 -16.66 15.80
C LEU A 141 21.13 -15.80 16.89
N VAL A 142 21.77 -15.65 18.06
CA VAL A 142 21.25 -14.81 19.15
C VAL A 142 21.16 -13.36 18.70
N GLN A 143 22.25 -12.78 18.21
CA GLN A 143 22.29 -11.38 17.78
C GLN A 143 21.36 -11.10 16.61
N ARG A 144 21.32 -12.00 15.62
CA ARG A 144 20.46 -11.83 14.45
C ARG A 144 18.98 -11.90 14.81
N ARG A 145 18.55 -12.71 15.79
CA ARG A 145 17.15 -12.71 16.25
C ARG A 145 16.75 -11.36 16.85
N GLU A 146 17.62 -10.73 17.63
CA GLU A 146 17.37 -9.39 18.15
C GLU A 146 17.25 -8.35 17.03
N LEU A 147 18.13 -8.44 16.01
CA LEU A 147 18.08 -7.54 14.86
C LEU A 147 16.84 -7.79 13.98
N ILE A 148 16.44 -9.05 13.77
CA ILE A 148 15.20 -9.40 13.07
C ILE A 148 14.01 -8.80 13.83
N ALA A 149 13.97 -8.91 15.15
CA ALA A 149 12.92 -8.31 15.96
C ALA A 149 12.88 -6.77 15.80
N ARG A 150 14.03 -6.11 15.64
CA ARG A 150 14.09 -4.68 15.31
C ARG A 150 13.59 -4.38 13.90
N VAL A 151 13.92 -5.20 12.90
CA VAL A 151 13.36 -5.03 11.54
C VAL A 151 11.84 -5.22 11.54
N ILE A 152 11.32 -6.18 12.32
CA ILE A 152 9.87 -6.34 12.50
C ILE A 152 9.28 -5.13 13.23
N ALA A 153 9.96 -4.59 14.24
CA ALA A 153 9.55 -3.37 14.92
C ALA A 153 9.54 -2.16 13.97
N ASP A 154 10.52 -2.05 13.08
CA ASP A 154 10.60 -1.02 12.03
C ASP A 154 9.45 -1.19 11.03
N GLY A 155 9.16 -2.40 10.56
CA GLY A 155 8.02 -2.68 9.68
C GLY A 155 6.67 -2.45 10.36
N TYR A 156 6.54 -2.81 11.64
CA TYR A 156 5.38 -2.47 12.47
C TYR A 156 5.28 -0.97 12.69
N ALA A 157 6.40 -0.27 12.85
CA ALA A 157 6.45 1.18 12.91
C ALA A 157 6.09 1.78 11.56
N VAL A 158 6.35 1.13 10.42
CA VAL A 158 5.81 1.53 9.11
C VAL A 158 4.31 1.31 9.04
N LEU A 159 3.75 0.26 9.63
CA LEU A 159 2.29 0.10 9.70
C LEU A 159 1.63 1.04 10.71
N CYS A 160 2.35 1.38 11.78
CA CYS A 160 1.88 2.31 12.78
C CYS A 160 2.11 3.74 12.34
N SER A 161 3.17 4.01 11.58
CA SER A 161 3.38 5.24 10.85
C SER A 161 2.37 5.28 9.75
N ASP A 162 2.14 4.29 8.92
CA ASP A 162 0.98 4.24 8.03
C ASP A 162 -0.33 4.33 8.80
N ALA A 163 -0.45 3.90 10.06
CA ALA A 163 -1.63 4.16 10.90
C ALA A 163 -1.64 5.57 11.55
N SER A 164 -0.49 6.25 11.63
CA SER A 164 -0.29 7.64 12.11
C SER A 164 0.08 8.63 10.98
N VAL A 165 0.11 8.17 9.74
CA VAL A 165 0.25 8.80 8.41
C VAL A 165 -1.11 8.61 7.72
N ASN A 166 -1.86 7.55 8.05
CA ASN A 166 -3.33 7.55 8.09
C ASN A 166 -3.88 8.31 9.32
N GLY A 167 -3.02 8.91 10.14
CA GLY A 167 -3.40 9.56 11.40
C GLY A 167 -2.79 10.93 11.68
N GLU A 168 -2.08 11.55 10.72
CA GLU A 168 -1.62 12.97 10.63
C GLU A 168 -0.30 13.03 9.81
N ASP A 169 -0.35 12.93 8.47
CA ASP A 169 -0.39 14.12 7.61
C ASP A 169 -1.28 13.92 6.35
N GLN A 170 -2.42 13.27 6.53
CA GLN A 170 -3.65 14.00 6.24
C GLN A 170 -4.30 14.20 7.59
N LYS A 171 -4.24 15.42 8.15
CA LYS A 171 -5.40 15.88 8.91
C LYS A 171 -6.56 15.61 7.96
N GLU A 172 -7.38 14.61 8.22
CA GLU A 172 -8.55 14.37 7.38
C GLU A 172 -9.29 15.70 7.43
N LEU A 173 -9.23 16.45 6.32
CA LEU A 173 -9.73 17.82 6.30
C LEU A 173 -11.17 17.69 6.77
N ASN A 174 -11.43 18.21 7.95
CA ASN A 174 -12.78 18.20 8.45
C ASN A 174 -13.59 19.08 7.51
N LEU A 175 -14.91 18.94 7.53
CA LEU A 175 -15.76 19.71 6.63
C LEU A 175 -15.48 21.22 6.66
N SER A 176 -15.10 21.78 7.81
CA SER A 176 -14.77 23.20 7.94
C SER A 176 -13.48 23.57 7.19
N ASP A 177 -12.45 22.72 7.26
CA ASP A 177 -11.19 22.91 6.55
C ASP A 177 -11.40 22.81 5.03
N LEU A 178 -12.18 21.81 4.57
CA LEU A 178 -12.54 21.66 3.15
C LEU A 178 -13.21 22.92 2.59
N ILE A 179 -14.14 23.49 3.36
CA ILE A 179 -14.90 24.68 2.94
C ILE A 179 -14.04 25.94 2.99
N ALA A 180 -13.12 26.05 3.96
CA ALA A 180 -12.18 27.16 4.02
C ALA A 180 -11.20 27.17 2.84
N ILE A 181 -10.78 25.98 2.36
CA ILE A 181 -9.95 25.85 1.15
C ILE A 181 -10.75 26.19 -0.10
N GLY A 182 -12.01 25.77 -0.18
CA GLY A 182 -12.88 25.96 -1.32
C GLY A 182 -12.64 24.96 -2.46
N GLU A 183 -13.35 25.14 -3.57
CA GLU A 183 -13.18 24.28 -4.74
C GLU A 183 -11.77 24.39 -5.33
N SER A 184 -11.19 23.24 -5.66
CA SER A 184 -9.83 23.11 -6.16
C SER A 184 -9.70 21.88 -7.06
N ASP A 185 -8.48 21.53 -7.47
CA ASP A 185 -8.24 20.27 -8.16
C ASP A 185 -8.48 19.04 -7.28
N GLY A 186 -8.45 19.17 -5.95
CA GLY A 186 -8.73 18.10 -5.00
C GLY A 186 -10.07 18.18 -4.26
N ILE A 187 -10.85 19.25 -4.43
CA ILE A 187 -12.12 19.48 -3.71
C ILE A 187 -13.19 19.97 -4.70
N GLU A 188 -14.37 19.36 -4.66
CA GLU A 188 -15.54 19.78 -5.46
C GLU A 188 -16.77 19.91 -4.56
N PHE A 189 -17.56 20.98 -4.75
CA PHE A 189 -18.85 21.13 -4.12
C PHE A 189 -20.00 20.88 -5.10
N LYS A 190 -21.07 20.28 -4.57
CA LYS A 190 -22.35 20.12 -5.26
C LYS A 190 -23.46 20.46 -4.29
N SER A 191 -24.42 21.27 -4.74
CA SER A 191 -25.55 21.63 -3.88
C SER A 191 -26.45 20.45 -3.56
N THR A 192 -26.56 19.47 -4.46
CA THR A 192 -27.46 18.32 -4.37
C THR A 192 -26.88 17.09 -5.08
N LEU A 193 -27.36 15.90 -4.73
CA LEU A 193 -27.00 14.65 -5.39
C LEU A 193 -27.80 14.43 -6.68
N ARG A 194 -29.12 14.70 -6.64
CA ARG A 194 -30.05 14.39 -7.73
C ARG A 194 -31.11 15.46 -8.00
N THR A 195 -31.34 16.40 -7.10
CA THR A 195 -32.39 17.41 -7.28
C THR A 195 -31.86 18.67 -7.95
N ASN A 196 -32.49 19.09 -9.05
CA ASN A 196 -32.19 20.37 -9.67
C ASN A 196 -32.85 21.51 -8.87
N MET A 197 -32.04 22.39 -8.28
CA MET A 197 -32.51 23.45 -7.38
C MET A 197 -33.39 24.52 -8.06
N HIS A 198 -33.32 24.67 -9.39
CA HIS A 198 -34.18 25.59 -10.12
C HIS A 198 -35.60 25.02 -10.34
N THR A 199 -35.70 23.71 -10.60
CA THR A 199 -36.99 23.06 -10.90
C THR A 199 -37.62 22.36 -9.70
N GLY A 200 -36.83 22.09 -8.65
CA GLY A 200 -37.23 21.32 -7.47
C GLY A 200 -37.48 19.83 -7.76
N LYS A 201 -37.09 19.34 -8.94
CA LYS A 201 -37.33 17.96 -9.38
C LYS A 201 -36.02 17.17 -9.47
N GLN A 202 -36.15 15.84 -9.38
CA GLN A 202 -35.04 14.93 -9.67
C GLN A 202 -34.62 15.08 -11.14
N ASP A 203 -33.32 15.16 -11.37
CA ASP A 203 -32.70 15.36 -12.66
C ASP A 203 -31.44 14.48 -12.75
N SER A 204 -31.45 13.53 -13.69
CA SER A 204 -30.34 12.59 -13.89
C SER A 204 -29.03 13.28 -14.26
N ARG A 205 -29.09 14.53 -14.74
CA ARG A 205 -27.90 15.35 -15.01
C ARG A 205 -27.14 15.72 -13.73
N MET A 206 -27.83 15.86 -12.59
CA MET A 206 -27.19 16.12 -11.30
C MET A 206 -26.39 14.90 -10.84
N GLU A 207 -26.99 13.71 -10.95
CA GLU A 207 -26.30 12.45 -10.66
C GLU A 207 -25.12 12.22 -11.61
N HIS A 208 -25.30 12.52 -12.90
CA HIS A 208 -24.22 12.46 -13.87
C HIS A 208 -23.08 13.42 -13.50
N ALA A 209 -23.38 14.65 -13.08
CA ALA A 209 -22.36 15.61 -12.65
C ALA A 209 -21.56 15.09 -11.45
N VAL A 210 -22.23 14.50 -10.45
CA VAL A 210 -21.58 13.85 -9.30
C VAL A 210 -20.67 12.71 -9.76
N LEU A 211 -21.17 11.79 -10.59
CA LEU A 211 -20.39 10.65 -11.06
C LEU A 211 -19.21 11.06 -11.96
N LYS A 212 -19.37 12.11 -12.76
CA LYS A 212 -18.31 12.69 -13.58
C LYS A 212 -17.18 13.25 -12.70
N THR A 213 -17.52 13.89 -11.58
CA THR A 213 -16.52 14.33 -10.59
C THR A 213 -15.80 13.13 -9.98
N LEU A 214 -16.55 12.12 -9.51
CA LEU A 214 -15.94 10.92 -8.92
C LEU A 214 -15.00 10.21 -9.91
N ALA A 215 -15.41 10.02 -11.16
CA ALA A 215 -14.56 9.45 -12.22
C ALA A 215 -13.28 10.28 -12.42
N GLY A 216 -13.41 11.61 -12.47
CA GLY A 216 -12.28 12.53 -12.61
C GLY A 216 -11.27 12.40 -11.46
N PHE A 217 -11.75 12.33 -10.22
CA PHE A 217 -10.90 12.14 -9.04
C PHE A 217 -10.21 10.77 -9.04
N LEU A 218 -10.97 9.69 -9.27
CA LEU A 218 -10.47 8.31 -9.29
C LEU A 218 -9.35 8.13 -10.33
N ASN A 219 -9.51 8.71 -11.53
CA ASN A 219 -8.52 8.59 -12.59
C ASN A 219 -7.29 9.49 -12.42
N ALA A 220 -7.39 10.55 -11.60
CA ALA A 220 -6.32 11.50 -11.37
C ALA A 220 -5.57 11.22 -10.04
N LYS A 221 -5.52 12.20 -9.13
CA LYS A 221 -4.78 12.16 -7.86
C LYS A 221 -5.66 11.80 -6.65
N GLY A 222 -6.92 11.41 -6.87
CA GLY A 222 -7.93 11.39 -5.81
C GLY A 222 -8.54 12.78 -5.55
N GLY A 223 -9.38 12.89 -4.53
CA GLY A 223 -10.05 14.13 -4.16
C GLY A 223 -11.23 13.93 -3.22
N THR A 224 -11.90 15.01 -2.83
CA THR A 224 -13.07 14.98 -1.97
C THR A 224 -14.24 15.71 -2.64
N LEU A 225 -15.36 15.01 -2.78
CA LEU A 225 -16.63 15.59 -3.20
C LEU A 225 -17.48 15.88 -1.96
N VAL A 226 -18.00 17.09 -1.83
CA VAL A 226 -18.97 17.46 -0.80
C VAL A 226 -20.31 17.79 -1.45
N VAL A 227 -21.37 17.08 -1.04
CA VAL A 227 -22.73 17.28 -1.53
C VAL A 227 -23.60 17.88 -0.43
N GLY A 228 -24.42 18.87 -0.77
CA GLY A 228 -25.18 19.69 0.18
C GLY A 228 -24.51 21.03 0.48
N VAL A 229 -23.56 21.46 -0.35
CA VAL A 229 -22.83 22.75 -0.22
C VAL A 229 -22.93 23.50 -1.55
N ALA A 230 -23.26 24.79 -1.49
CA ALA A 230 -23.27 25.67 -2.66
C ALA A 230 -21.85 26.14 -3.01
N ASP A 231 -21.69 26.67 -4.22
CA ASP A 231 -20.39 27.15 -4.72
C ASP A 231 -19.79 28.27 -3.85
N ASP A 232 -20.62 28.98 -3.07
CA ASP A 232 -20.19 30.01 -2.11
C ASP A 232 -19.83 29.44 -0.71
N GLY A 233 -19.81 28.11 -0.57
CA GLY A 233 -19.50 27.39 0.66
C GLY A 233 -20.65 27.31 1.68
N LYS A 234 -21.83 27.88 1.38
CA LYS A 234 -22.99 27.78 2.27
C LYS A 234 -23.60 26.38 2.24
N ALA A 235 -24.03 25.90 3.40
CA ALA A 235 -24.74 24.63 3.47
C ALA A 235 -26.16 24.76 2.89
N VAL A 236 -26.44 23.93 1.89
CA VAL A 236 -27.77 23.69 1.32
C VAL A 236 -28.44 22.50 2.02
N GLY A 237 -27.62 21.53 2.43
CA GLY A 237 -28.04 20.28 3.05
C GLY A 237 -28.62 19.26 2.05
N LEU A 238 -28.92 18.06 2.55
CA LEU A 238 -29.41 16.94 1.73
C LEU A 238 -30.93 16.82 1.62
N LYS A 239 -31.69 17.68 2.33
CA LYS A 239 -33.17 17.67 2.30
C LYS A 239 -33.75 17.83 0.88
N PRO A 240 -33.21 18.68 -0.01
CA PRO A 240 -33.74 18.82 -1.38
C PRO A 240 -33.69 17.53 -2.19
N ASP A 241 -32.75 16.61 -1.89
CA ASP A 241 -32.67 15.32 -2.57
C ASP A 241 -33.81 14.36 -2.19
N ASN A 242 -34.59 14.68 -1.16
CA ASN A 242 -35.83 13.99 -0.77
C ASN A 242 -35.65 12.47 -0.62
N PHE A 243 -34.58 12.05 0.06
CA PHE A 243 -34.41 10.67 0.50
C PHE A 243 -35.06 10.45 1.87
N ALA A 244 -35.61 9.25 2.09
CA ALA A 244 -36.26 8.91 3.36
C ALA A 244 -35.29 8.78 4.54
N SER A 245 -34.03 8.44 4.27
CA SER A 245 -32.95 8.35 5.27
C SER A 245 -31.57 8.42 4.60
N GLU A 246 -30.53 8.64 5.40
CA GLU A 246 -29.12 8.56 4.97
C GLU A 246 -28.80 7.19 4.36
N ASP A 247 -29.27 6.09 4.95
CA ASP A 247 -29.08 4.75 4.38
C ASP A 247 -29.66 4.60 2.97
N LYS A 248 -30.82 5.21 2.70
CA LYS A 248 -31.45 5.17 1.37
C LYS A 248 -30.70 6.03 0.36
N LEU A 249 -30.16 7.15 0.80
CA LEU A 249 -29.29 8.00 -0.01
C LEU A 249 -27.99 7.25 -0.35
N THR A 250 -27.32 6.68 0.65
CA THR A 250 -26.09 5.89 0.48
C THR A 250 -26.33 4.70 -0.45
N LEU A 251 -27.40 3.94 -0.24
CA LEU A 251 -27.75 2.81 -1.10
C LEU A 251 -27.97 3.26 -2.55
N HIS A 252 -28.64 4.40 -2.76
CA HIS A 252 -28.83 4.97 -4.10
C HIS A 252 -27.51 5.35 -4.75
N LEU A 253 -26.65 6.09 -4.04
CA LEU A 253 -25.32 6.49 -4.50
C LEU A 253 -24.46 5.26 -4.86
N VAL A 254 -24.43 4.25 -3.99
CA VAL A 254 -23.71 2.99 -4.24
C VAL A 254 -24.24 2.29 -5.50
N ASN A 255 -25.54 2.28 -5.72
CA ASN A 255 -26.14 1.65 -6.91
C ASN A 255 -25.77 2.39 -8.20
N ILE A 256 -25.84 3.73 -8.21
CA ILE A 256 -25.45 4.51 -9.39
C ILE A 256 -23.94 4.43 -9.66
N ILE A 257 -23.09 4.36 -8.62
CA ILE A 257 -21.65 4.13 -8.79
C ILE A 257 -21.39 2.73 -9.37
N LYS A 258 -21.96 1.68 -8.79
CA LYS A 258 -21.75 0.30 -9.27
C LYS A 258 -22.19 0.11 -10.72
N SER A 259 -23.34 0.68 -11.08
CA SER A 259 -23.88 0.56 -12.44
C SER A 259 -23.12 1.39 -13.46
N ARG A 260 -22.66 2.60 -13.09
CA ARG A 260 -22.10 3.56 -14.05
C ARG A 260 -20.58 3.71 -14.03
N LEU A 261 -19.92 3.44 -12.90
CA LEU A 261 -18.45 3.48 -12.74
C LEU A 261 -17.83 2.09 -12.55
N GLY A 262 -18.67 1.07 -12.30
CA GLY A 262 -18.22 -0.29 -12.03
C GLY A 262 -17.93 -0.56 -10.56
N ILE A 263 -17.92 -1.85 -10.19
CA ILE A 263 -17.78 -2.27 -8.79
C ILE A 263 -16.40 -1.95 -8.20
N HIS A 264 -15.35 -1.92 -9.01
CA HIS A 264 -13.99 -1.64 -8.56
C HIS A 264 -13.82 -0.22 -8.02
N ALA A 265 -14.58 0.75 -8.55
CA ALA A 265 -14.59 2.13 -8.05
C ALA A 265 -14.96 2.20 -6.56
N MET A 266 -15.86 1.32 -6.09
CA MET A 266 -16.28 1.29 -4.68
C MET A 266 -15.14 1.02 -3.69
N THR A 267 -14.09 0.32 -4.13
CA THR A 267 -12.93 0.00 -3.27
C THR A 267 -12.05 1.21 -2.97
N ARG A 268 -12.30 2.34 -3.66
CA ARG A 268 -11.54 3.58 -3.58
C ARG A 268 -12.38 4.75 -3.08
N LEU A 269 -13.58 4.49 -2.57
CA LEU A 269 -14.51 5.51 -2.11
C LEU A 269 -14.85 5.30 -0.63
N THR A 270 -14.68 6.37 0.16
CA THR A 270 -15.15 6.43 1.54
C THR A 270 -16.27 7.45 1.63
N ILE A 271 -17.46 6.99 2.04
CA ILE A 271 -18.66 7.83 2.14
C ILE A 271 -18.94 8.09 3.63
N ARG A 272 -19.12 9.36 4.00
CA ARG A 272 -19.55 9.78 5.34
C ARG A 272 -20.54 10.93 5.28
N PHE A 273 -21.13 11.25 6.42
CA PHE A 273 -22.01 12.39 6.59
C PHE A 273 -21.54 13.26 7.74
N ASP A 274 -21.47 14.56 7.47
CA ASP A 274 -20.98 15.58 8.40
C ASP A 274 -22.07 16.66 8.60
N ASP A 275 -21.95 17.45 9.66
CA ASP A 275 -22.87 18.56 9.97
C ASP A 275 -22.21 19.91 9.69
N LYS A 276 -22.95 20.82 9.05
CA LYS A 276 -22.57 22.22 8.86
C LYS A 276 -23.77 23.13 8.94
N ASP A 277 -23.67 24.19 9.75
CA ASP A 277 -24.70 25.22 9.89
C ASP A 277 -26.11 24.61 10.09
N ASP A 278 -26.20 23.59 10.96
CA ASP A 278 -27.39 22.78 11.24
C ASP A 278 -27.99 21.99 10.05
N ALA A 279 -27.23 21.87 8.97
CA ALA A 279 -27.57 21.07 7.80
C ALA A 279 -26.62 19.88 7.65
N ARG A 280 -27.22 18.73 7.31
CA ARG A 280 -26.50 17.49 7.02
C ARG A 280 -25.93 17.53 5.61
N VAL A 281 -24.66 17.19 5.43
CA VAL A 281 -23.98 17.09 4.14
C VAL A 281 -23.37 15.71 3.93
N LEU A 282 -23.17 15.32 2.67
CA LEU A 282 -22.52 14.07 2.29
C LEU A 282 -21.09 14.38 1.84
N VAL A 283 -20.11 13.65 2.38
CA VAL A 283 -18.71 13.75 1.97
C VAL A 283 -18.27 12.43 1.38
N VAL A 284 -17.72 12.47 0.17
CA VAL A 284 -17.18 11.31 -0.55
C VAL A 284 -15.69 11.54 -0.80
N LYS A 285 -14.86 10.88 0.00
CA LYS A 285 -13.40 10.82 -0.22
C LYS A 285 -13.10 9.80 -1.30
N CYS A 286 -12.31 10.19 -2.28
CA CYS A 286 -11.89 9.37 -3.41
C CYS A 286 -10.38 9.17 -3.36
N ASP A 287 -9.96 7.92 -3.20
CA ASP A 287 -8.57 7.54 -3.35
C ASP A 287 -8.25 7.26 -4.82
N MET A 288 -6.99 7.43 -5.16
CA MET A 288 -6.49 7.16 -6.50
C MET A 288 -6.78 5.71 -6.93
N ALA A 289 -7.41 5.53 -8.09
CA ALA A 289 -7.69 4.20 -8.62
C ALA A 289 -6.42 3.53 -9.18
N THR A 290 -6.38 2.20 -9.09
CA THR A 290 -5.33 1.34 -9.67
C THR A 290 -5.68 0.79 -11.04
N THR A 291 -6.91 1.02 -11.50
CA THR A 291 -7.36 0.66 -12.85
C THR A 291 -8.18 1.80 -13.44
N PRO A 292 -8.17 2.01 -14.77
CA PRO A 292 -8.96 3.06 -15.42
C PRO A 292 -10.46 2.95 -15.09
N VAL A 293 -11.08 4.07 -14.73
CA VAL A 293 -12.52 4.15 -14.40
C VAL A 293 -13.27 4.90 -15.50
N PHE A 294 -14.15 4.20 -16.20
CA PHE A 294 -15.01 4.79 -17.23
C PHE A 294 -16.40 5.09 -16.66
N LEU A 295 -16.95 6.24 -17.01
CA LEU A 295 -18.34 6.59 -16.71
C LEU A 295 -19.24 6.17 -17.87
N LYS A 296 -20.12 5.20 -17.61
CA LYS A 296 -21.20 4.80 -18.53
C LYS A 296 -22.26 5.88 -18.56
N ASP A 297 -22.61 6.33 -19.75
CA ASP A 297 -23.66 7.30 -20.04
C ASP A 297 -24.49 6.74 -21.20
N GLU A 298 -25.63 6.15 -20.85
CA GLU A 298 -26.44 5.34 -21.76
C GLU A 298 -25.62 4.20 -22.39
N ASN A 299 -25.33 4.29 -23.70
CA ASN A 299 -24.57 3.28 -24.45
C ASN A 299 -23.11 3.69 -24.69
N LEU A 300 -22.65 4.80 -24.12
CA LEU A 300 -21.29 5.31 -24.28
C LEU A 300 -20.51 5.18 -22.98
N GLU A 301 -19.24 4.81 -23.08
CA GLU A 301 -18.28 4.89 -21.98
C GLU A 301 -17.38 6.09 -22.20
N LYS A 302 -17.36 7.00 -21.22
CA LYS A 302 -16.58 8.24 -21.28
C LYS A 302 -15.51 8.21 -20.20
N PHE A 303 -14.33 8.74 -20.53
CA PHE A 303 -13.20 8.78 -19.61
C PHE A 303 -12.95 10.23 -19.19
N TYR A 304 -12.95 10.46 -17.88
CA TYR A 304 -12.77 11.79 -17.29
C TYR A 304 -11.52 11.81 -16.43
N ILE A 305 -10.77 12.90 -16.53
CA ILE A 305 -9.67 13.23 -15.60
C ILE A 305 -9.93 14.58 -14.97
N ARG A 306 -9.40 14.79 -13.76
CA ARG A 306 -9.41 16.09 -13.09
C ARG A 306 -8.29 16.98 -13.61
N THR A 307 -8.64 18.19 -14.04
CA THR A 307 -7.75 19.21 -14.63
C THR A 307 -8.08 20.57 -14.01
N GLY A 308 -7.38 20.91 -12.93
CA GLY A 308 -7.79 22.04 -12.09
C GLY A 308 -9.16 21.76 -11.44
N PRO A 309 -10.03 22.77 -11.26
CA PRO A 309 -11.32 22.62 -10.60
C PRO A 309 -12.41 21.99 -11.51
N SER A 310 -12.03 21.35 -12.62
CA SER A 310 -13.01 20.77 -13.57
C SER A 310 -12.63 19.36 -13.98
N SER A 311 -13.63 18.56 -14.36
CA SER A 311 -13.41 17.24 -14.95
C SER A 311 -13.50 17.32 -16.48
N THR A 312 -12.38 17.08 -17.16
CA THR A 312 -12.26 17.09 -18.62
C THR A 312 -12.48 15.69 -19.18
N GLU A 313 -13.29 15.57 -20.23
CA GLU A 313 -13.43 14.36 -21.03
C GLU A 313 -12.23 14.22 -21.96
N LEU A 314 -11.59 13.06 -21.97
CA LEU A 314 -10.51 12.77 -22.91
C LEU A 314 -11.05 12.09 -24.18
N SER A 315 -10.47 12.44 -25.33
CA SER A 315 -10.72 11.70 -26.57
C SER A 315 -10.10 10.30 -26.52
N ALA A 316 -10.56 9.38 -27.37
CA ALA A 316 -10.06 8.00 -27.37
C ALA A 316 -8.52 7.89 -27.49
N SER A 317 -7.87 8.75 -28.29
CA SER A 317 -6.41 8.76 -28.42
C SER A 317 -5.72 9.28 -27.16
N GLN A 318 -6.28 10.30 -26.52
CA GLN A 318 -5.76 10.84 -25.25
C GLN A 318 -5.94 9.84 -24.10
N VAL A 319 -7.05 9.09 -24.09
CA VAL A 319 -7.29 8.03 -23.10
C VAL A 319 -6.22 6.96 -23.20
N GLN A 320 -5.91 6.48 -24.40
CA GLN A 320 -4.89 5.45 -24.59
C GLN A 320 -3.51 5.90 -24.09
N GLU A 321 -3.11 7.13 -24.43
CA GLU A 321 -1.84 7.71 -23.96
C GLU A 321 -1.82 7.88 -22.44
N TYR A 322 -2.91 8.41 -21.87
CA TYR A 322 -3.02 8.64 -20.43
C TYR A 322 -2.94 7.33 -19.65
N ILE A 323 -3.65 6.28 -20.10
CA ILE A 323 -3.66 4.98 -19.44
C ILE A 323 -2.25 4.39 -19.39
N GLN A 324 -1.50 4.43 -20.50
CA GLN A 324 -0.13 3.90 -20.54
C GLN A 324 0.86 4.61 -19.60
N GLN A 325 0.63 5.89 -19.32
CA GLN A 325 1.51 6.67 -18.45
C GLN A 325 1.11 6.57 -16.97
N ARG A 326 -0.19 6.46 -16.69
CA ARG A 326 -0.72 6.58 -15.33
C ARG A 326 -1.00 5.22 -14.67
N PHE A 327 -1.44 4.21 -15.41
CA PHE A 327 -1.88 2.93 -14.88
C PHE A 327 -0.97 1.79 -15.33
#